data_AF-A0AAJ8MTP8-F1
#
_entry.id   AF-A0AAJ8MTP8-F1
#
_cell.length_a   1.000
_cell.length_b   1.000
_cell.length_c   1.000
_cell.angle_alpha   90.00
_cell.angle_beta   90.00
_cell.angle_gamma   90.00
#
_symmetry.space_group_name_H-M   'P 1'
#
loop_
_entity.id
_entity.type
_entity.pdbx_description
1 polymer ?
#
loop_
_entity_poly.entity_id
_entity_poly.type
_entity_poly.pdbx_seq_one_letter_code
_entity_poly.pdbx_strand_id
1 'polypeptide(L)'
;MYDRRESIAKSTWDVDVEPATTASSSPRISRSPSPTLTDQRQPIHRQSLSHLNSEISSSSFTYPAIYMCFLTGLTASPSFAACFIWCGFQTGNAAQLGLALARLITPDHQRTFGFQKMDQQALVSLLSFFAGSSIGQLGYRIGPKKRYWLVGATFTQMVFMAIAALISHYSGEDGLANSRGDPSWAKPMGMTALGFLSATMGLQGAVGLRLGTPMATTVPLTSTWIDIFNDPFIFAFRSSNLMVWWFFLPNAEQIGQEENKP
;
A
#
# COMPACT_ATOMS: atom_id res chain seq x y z
N MET A 1 18.73 -0.25 56.77
CA MET A 1 18.05 0.80 55.98
C MET A 1 17.82 0.25 54.57
N TYR A 2 16.56 -0.08 54.27
CA TYR A 2 15.81 0.07 52.99
C TYR A 2 16.53 -0.19 51.65
N ASP A 3 15.97 -0.85 50.63
CA ASP A 3 14.78 -1.69 50.40
C ASP A 3 14.95 -2.13 48.94
N ARG A 4 15.02 -3.43 48.62
CA ARG A 4 14.93 -3.91 47.22
C ARG A 4 13.73 -4.83 47.15
N ARG A 5 12.55 -4.20 46.96
CA ARG A 5 11.28 -4.89 46.83
C ARG A 5 11.18 -5.64 45.51
N GLU A 6 10.59 -6.81 45.66
CA GLU A 6 10.31 -7.85 44.70
C GLU A 6 9.29 -7.43 43.64
N SER A 7 9.42 -7.98 42.42
CA SER A 7 8.28 -8.27 41.56
C SER A 7 8.64 -9.44 40.66
N ILE A 8 8.73 -10.62 41.28
CA ILE A 8 8.62 -11.90 40.57
C ILE A 8 7.12 -12.14 40.45
N ALA A 9 6.60 -12.01 39.22
CA ALA A 9 5.20 -12.24 38.91
C ALA A 9 4.81 -13.67 39.32
N LYS A 10 3.80 -13.75 40.19
CA LYS A 10 3.31 -14.98 40.81
C LYS A 10 2.55 -15.85 39.82
N SER A 11 2.66 -17.14 40.11
CA SER A 11 2.09 -18.31 39.44
C SER A 11 0.57 -18.26 39.35
N THR A 12 0.07 -18.64 38.17
CA THR A 12 -1.24 -19.28 37.94
C THR A 12 -1.53 -20.37 38.99
N TRP A 13 -2.81 -20.61 39.30
CA TRP A 13 -3.39 -21.68 40.15
C TRP A 13 -4.00 -21.29 41.52
N ASP A 14 -4.62 -20.12 41.67
CA ASP A 14 -5.60 -19.93 42.76
C ASP A 14 -7.00 -20.37 42.28
N VAL A 15 -7.46 -21.49 42.84
CA VAL A 15 -8.83 -22.01 42.72
C VAL A 15 -9.60 -21.49 43.92
N ASP A 16 -10.53 -20.56 43.69
CA ASP A 16 -11.42 -20.06 44.73
C ASP A 16 -12.43 -21.13 45.14
N VAL A 17 -12.35 -21.57 46.40
CA VAL A 17 -13.37 -22.41 47.05
C VAL A 17 -14.23 -21.50 47.94
N GLU A 18 -15.47 -21.26 47.52
CA GLU A 18 -16.47 -20.51 48.31
C GLU A 18 -17.32 -21.47 49.18
N PRO A 19 -17.55 -21.19 50.48
CA PRO A 19 -18.35 -22.04 51.34
C PRO A 19 -19.86 -21.72 51.27
N ALA A 20 -20.66 -22.78 51.29
CA ALA A 20 -22.12 -22.74 51.20
C ALA A 20 -22.81 -22.14 52.45
N THR A 21 -23.84 -21.32 52.23
CA THR A 21 -24.98 -21.18 53.15
C THR A 21 -26.30 -21.04 52.41
N THR A 22 -27.31 -21.70 52.99
CA THR A 22 -28.65 -22.04 52.49
C THR A 22 -29.68 -20.91 52.57
N ALA A 23 -30.54 -20.75 51.54
CA ALA A 23 -31.99 -20.55 51.71
C ALA A 23 -32.77 -20.56 50.37
N SER A 24 -33.74 -21.49 50.31
CA SER A 24 -34.97 -21.55 49.50
C SER A 24 -35.31 -20.39 48.55
N SER A 25 -35.33 -20.68 47.24
CA SER A 25 -36.33 -20.10 46.34
C SER A 25 -36.62 -21.06 45.17
N SER A 26 -37.91 -21.21 44.86
CA SER A 26 -38.48 -22.09 43.83
C SER A 26 -37.73 -22.05 42.49
N PRO A 27 -37.56 -23.19 41.78
CA PRO A 27 -37.05 -23.16 40.41
C PRO A 27 -38.11 -22.54 39.51
N ARG A 28 -37.97 -21.24 39.23
CA ARG A 28 -38.64 -20.62 38.09
C ARG A 28 -38.10 -21.33 36.86
N ILE A 29 -38.91 -22.23 36.28
CA ILE A 29 -38.63 -22.86 35.00
C ILE A 29 -38.34 -21.74 34.01
N SER A 30 -37.06 -21.51 33.75
CA SER A 30 -36.61 -20.65 32.68
C SER A 30 -37.06 -21.36 31.42
N ARG A 31 -38.13 -20.86 30.82
CA ARG A 31 -38.58 -21.31 29.51
C ARG A 31 -37.41 -21.07 28.57
N SER A 32 -36.71 -22.14 28.22
CA SER A 32 -35.78 -22.18 27.10
C SER A 32 -36.45 -21.45 25.93
N PRO A 33 -35.83 -20.42 25.35
CA PRO A 33 -36.36 -19.87 24.10
C PRO A 33 -36.35 -21.02 23.11
N SER A 34 -37.54 -21.36 22.62
CA SER A 34 -37.72 -22.41 21.61
C SER A 34 -36.65 -22.25 20.53
N PRO A 35 -35.99 -23.34 20.10
CA PRO A 35 -35.06 -23.27 18.98
C PRO A 35 -35.91 -22.92 17.78
N THR A 36 -35.96 -21.63 17.47
CA THR A 36 -36.65 -21.13 16.29
C THR A 36 -35.78 -21.65 15.15
N LEU A 37 -36.25 -22.74 14.54
CA LEU A 37 -35.73 -23.39 13.34
C LEU A 37 -35.84 -22.42 12.15
N THR A 38 -35.15 -21.31 12.23
CA THR A 38 -34.83 -20.44 11.12
C THR A 38 -33.32 -20.42 10.97
N ASP A 39 -32.70 -21.60 10.88
CA ASP A 39 -31.45 -21.75 10.14
C ASP A 39 -31.78 -21.63 8.64
N GLN A 40 -32.24 -20.43 8.26
CA GLN A 40 -32.38 -20.05 6.86
C GLN A 40 -30.96 -19.85 6.35
N ARG A 41 -30.32 -20.97 6.00
CA ARG A 41 -28.99 -21.02 5.41
C ARG A 41 -28.99 -20.09 4.20
N GLN A 42 -28.43 -18.90 4.38
CA GLN A 42 -28.40 -17.88 3.34
C GLN A 42 -27.81 -18.51 2.07
N PRO A 43 -28.37 -18.24 0.87
CA PRO A 43 -27.84 -18.82 -0.36
C PRO A 43 -26.36 -18.46 -0.50
N ILE A 44 -25.55 -19.40 -0.98
CA ILE A 44 -24.08 -19.30 -1.02
C ILE A 44 -23.62 -17.98 -1.64
N HIS A 45 -24.30 -17.52 -2.71
CA HIS A 45 -24.01 -16.24 -3.36
C HIS A 45 -24.17 -15.03 -2.42
N ARG A 46 -25.20 -15.00 -1.56
CA ARG A 46 -25.38 -13.92 -0.56
C ARG A 46 -24.32 -13.98 0.53
N GLN A 47 -23.90 -15.19 0.92
CA GLN A 47 -22.80 -15.36 1.88
C GLN A 47 -21.47 -14.88 1.28
N SER A 48 -21.17 -15.23 0.02
CA SER A 48 -19.98 -14.78 -0.69
C SER A 48 -19.97 -13.26 -0.90
N LEU A 49 -21.09 -12.65 -1.30
CA LEU A 49 -21.19 -11.19 -1.45
C LEU A 49 -21.03 -10.47 -0.12
N SER A 50 -21.65 -10.98 0.95
CA SER A 50 -21.49 -10.44 2.30
C SER A 50 -20.02 -10.51 2.75
N HIS A 51 -19.37 -11.65 2.49
CA HIS A 51 -17.96 -11.83 2.80
C HIS A 51 -17.05 -10.91 1.98
N LEU A 52 -17.30 -10.71 0.69
CA LEU A 52 -16.54 -9.77 -0.15
C LEU A 52 -16.76 -8.30 0.24
N ASN A 53 -17.92 -7.96 0.79
CA ASN A 53 -18.22 -6.60 1.28
C ASN A 53 -17.69 -6.34 2.71
N SER A 54 -17.24 -7.38 3.40
CA SER A 54 -16.60 -7.24 4.70
C SER A 54 -15.20 -6.62 4.60
N GLU A 55 -14.77 -5.98 5.68
CA GLU A 55 -13.46 -5.35 5.76
C GLU A 55 -12.41 -6.33 6.28
N ILE A 56 -11.15 -6.12 5.91
CA ILE A 56 -10.02 -6.88 6.43
C ILE A 56 -9.49 -6.18 7.69
N SER A 57 -9.30 -6.94 8.76
CA SER A 57 -8.56 -6.49 9.95
C SER A 57 -7.07 -6.40 9.63
N SER A 58 -6.40 -5.36 10.13
CA SER A 58 -4.96 -5.16 9.86
C SER A 58 -4.09 -6.34 10.33
N SER A 59 -4.50 -7.08 11.36
CA SER A 59 -3.78 -8.26 11.87
C SER A 59 -3.75 -9.43 10.89
N SER A 60 -4.79 -9.61 10.08
CA SER A 60 -4.87 -10.69 9.09
C SER A 60 -4.12 -10.39 7.80
N PHE A 61 -3.60 -9.16 7.63
CA PHE A 61 -2.93 -8.73 6.40
C PHE A 61 -1.41 -9.00 6.40
N THR A 62 -0.82 -9.47 7.50
CA THR A 62 0.63 -9.72 7.60
C THR A 62 1.16 -10.70 6.56
N TYR A 63 0.53 -11.88 6.41
CA TYR A 63 0.97 -12.88 5.44
C TYR A 63 0.81 -12.40 3.98
N PRO A 64 -0.35 -11.83 3.58
CA PRO A 64 -0.45 -11.16 2.29
C PRO A 64 0.63 -10.10 2.06
N ALA A 65 0.94 -9.27 3.06
CA ALA A 65 1.95 -8.23 2.92
C ALA A 65 3.36 -8.79 2.65
N ILE A 66 3.74 -9.88 3.32
CA ILE A 66 5.01 -10.59 3.05
C ILE A 66 5.03 -11.12 1.61
N TYR A 67 3.94 -11.74 1.17
CA TYR A 67 3.83 -12.25 -0.20
C TYR A 67 3.92 -11.13 -1.24
N MET A 68 3.26 -9.99 -1.00
CA MET A 68 3.34 -8.80 -1.86
C MET A 68 4.76 -8.23 -1.91
N CYS A 69 5.50 -8.25 -0.79
CA CYS A 69 6.92 -7.88 -0.79
C CYS A 69 7.77 -8.81 -1.67
N PHE A 70 7.52 -10.12 -1.61
CA PHE A 70 8.19 -11.07 -2.50
C PHE A 70 7.84 -10.82 -3.98
N LEU A 71 6.55 -10.60 -4.29
CA LEU A 71 6.10 -10.26 -5.64
C LEU A 71 6.70 -8.95 -6.16
N THR A 72 6.93 -7.97 -5.29
CA THR A 72 7.62 -6.73 -5.64
C THR A 72 9.02 -7.01 -6.17
N GLY A 73 9.79 -7.87 -5.49
CA GLY A 73 11.11 -8.29 -5.96
C GLY A 73 11.06 -9.03 -7.31
N LEU A 74 10.09 -9.95 -7.47
CA LEU A 74 9.88 -10.65 -8.73
C LEU A 74 9.49 -9.71 -9.87
N THR A 75 8.68 -8.69 -9.59
CA THR A 75 8.23 -7.69 -10.57
C THR A 75 9.38 -6.77 -11.01
N ALA A 76 10.23 -6.37 -10.07
CA ALA A 76 11.34 -5.46 -10.36
C ALA A 76 12.53 -6.15 -11.04
N SER A 77 12.70 -7.46 -10.84
CA SER A 77 13.79 -8.25 -11.43
C SER A 77 13.90 -8.12 -12.97
N PRO A 78 12.85 -8.37 -13.78
CA PRO A 78 12.94 -8.30 -15.23
C PRO A 78 13.24 -6.88 -15.73
N SER A 79 12.62 -5.84 -15.15
CA SER A 79 12.90 -4.46 -15.56
C SER A 79 14.33 -4.04 -15.23
N PHE A 80 14.83 -4.46 -14.07
CA PHE A 80 16.21 -4.19 -13.69
C PHE A 80 17.20 -4.93 -14.58
N ALA A 81 16.93 -6.20 -14.90
CA ALA A 81 17.78 -6.99 -15.78
C ALA A 81 17.79 -6.45 -17.22
N ALA A 82 16.64 -6.00 -17.73
CA ALA A 82 16.52 -5.48 -19.09
C ALA A 82 17.04 -4.05 -19.27
N CYS A 83 16.80 -3.16 -18.30
CA CYS A 83 17.08 -1.71 -18.48
C CYS A 83 17.58 -0.98 -17.24
N PHE A 84 17.97 -1.70 -16.17
CA PHE A 84 18.44 -1.13 -14.90
C PHE A 84 17.44 -0.20 -14.20
N ILE A 85 16.15 -0.34 -14.52
CA ILE A 85 15.06 0.45 -13.91
C ILE A 85 14.34 -0.37 -12.85
N TRP A 86 14.10 0.29 -11.71
CA TRP A 86 13.33 -0.27 -10.62
C TRP A 86 11.89 0.24 -10.66
N CYS A 87 10.95 -0.57 -11.15
CA CYS A 87 9.54 -0.18 -11.29
C CYS A 87 8.87 0.25 -9.97
N GLY A 88 9.29 -0.33 -8.85
CA GLY A 88 8.74 -0.02 -7.52
C GLY A 88 9.57 0.95 -6.66
N PHE A 89 10.83 1.20 -7.03
CA PHE A 89 11.76 2.03 -6.24
C PHE A 89 12.06 3.33 -6.98
N GLN A 90 11.07 4.22 -7.02
CA GLN A 90 11.13 5.43 -7.84
C GLN A 90 12.20 6.42 -7.40
N THR A 91 12.71 6.34 -6.16
CA THR A 91 13.89 7.12 -5.71
C THR A 91 15.10 6.90 -6.61
N GLY A 92 15.37 5.67 -7.05
CA GLY A 92 16.49 5.37 -7.94
C GLY A 92 16.29 5.97 -9.33
N ASN A 93 15.08 5.89 -9.86
CA ASN A 93 14.73 6.45 -11.18
C ASN A 93 14.78 7.99 -11.14
N ALA A 94 14.29 8.61 -10.06
CA ALA A 94 14.40 10.04 -9.84
C ALA A 94 15.86 10.51 -9.73
N ALA A 95 16.71 9.74 -9.04
CA ALA A 95 18.14 10.02 -8.99
C ALA A 95 18.81 9.94 -10.39
N GLN A 96 18.43 8.95 -11.21
CA GLN A 96 18.90 8.85 -12.61
C GLN A 96 18.48 10.08 -13.43
N LEU A 97 17.24 10.53 -13.30
CA LEU A 97 16.75 11.75 -13.95
C LEU A 97 17.47 13.01 -13.43
N GLY A 98 17.73 13.10 -12.13
CA GLY A 98 18.53 14.18 -11.55
C GLY A 98 19.95 14.21 -12.09
N LEU A 99 20.59 13.05 -12.26
CA LEU A 99 21.90 12.94 -12.89
C LEU A 99 21.84 13.37 -14.37
N ALA A 100 20.76 13.03 -15.09
CA ALA A 100 20.54 13.48 -16.45
C ALA A 100 20.51 15.01 -16.54
N LEU A 101 19.84 15.69 -15.61
CA LEU A 101 19.85 17.15 -15.51
C LEU A 101 21.22 17.70 -15.11
N ALA A 102 21.92 17.05 -14.17
CA ALA A 102 23.27 17.46 -13.76
C ALA A 102 24.27 17.43 -14.93
N ARG A 103 24.14 16.48 -15.86
CA ARG A 103 24.97 16.42 -17.08
C ARG A 103 24.80 17.64 -17.98
N LEU A 104 23.65 18.34 -17.95
CA LEU A 104 23.47 19.57 -18.73
C LEU A 104 24.28 20.74 -18.18
N ILE A 105 24.56 20.77 -16.87
CA ILE A 105 25.27 21.87 -16.20
C ILE A 105 26.75 21.55 -15.92
N THR A 106 27.20 20.33 -16.25
CA THR A 106 28.59 19.89 -16.01
C THR A 106 29.55 20.51 -17.05
N PRO A 107 30.79 20.87 -16.65
CA PRO A 107 31.81 21.42 -17.55
C PRO A 107 32.13 20.52 -18.77
N ASP A 108 32.45 21.15 -19.89
CA ASP A 108 32.35 20.60 -21.26
C ASP A 108 33.03 19.24 -21.48
N HIS A 109 34.12 18.93 -20.76
CA HIS A 109 34.84 17.65 -20.85
C HIS A 109 34.06 16.40 -20.35
N GLN A 110 32.96 16.58 -19.62
CA GLN A 110 32.12 15.51 -19.06
C GLN A 110 30.64 15.70 -19.44
N ARG A 111 30.37 16.68 -20.30
CA ARG A 111 29.02 17.07 -20.70
C ARG A 111 28.51 16.10 -21.75
N THR A 112 27.54 15.29 -21.39
CA THR A 112 26.83 14.44 -22.36
C THR A 112 25.57 15.17 -22.80
N PHE A 113 25.51 15.56 -24.07
CA PHE A 113 24.31 16.16 -24.65
C PHE A 113 23.35 15.07 -25.10
N GLY A 114 22.08 15.19 -24.68
CA GLY A 114 21.01 14.30 -25.10
C GLY A 114 20.34 13.56 -23.95
N PHE A 115 19.04 13.32 -24.11
CA PHE A 115 18.24 12.54 -23.17
C PHE A 115 18.44 11.06 -23.47
N GLN A 116 19.28 10.41 -22.67
CA GLN A 116 19.71 9.03 -22.94
C GLN A 116 18.53 8.06 -22.80
N LYS A 117 18.67 6.87 -23.40
CA LYS A 117 17.61 5.86 -23.35
C LYS A 117 17.25 5.43 -21.93
N MET A 118 18.24 5.28 -21.04
CA MET A 118 17.98 5.02 -19.63
C MET A 118 17.18 6.16 -18.98
N ASP A 119 17.47 7.42 -19.30
CA ASP A 119 16.71 8.56 -18.77
C ASP A 119 15.25 8.53 -19.26
N GLN A 120 15.03 8.17 -20.53
CA GLN A 120 13.68 7.99 -21.10
C GLN A 120 12.92 6.87 -20.39
N GLN A 121 13.58 5.73 -20.13
CA GLN A 121 12.98 4.59 -19.44
C GLN A 121 12.69 4.90 -17.97
N ALA A 122 13.57 5.63 -17.29
CA ALA A 122 13.36 6.12 -15.93
C ALA A 122 12.13 7.06 -15.87
N LEU A 123 12.00 7.98 -16.84
CA LEU A 123 10.84 8.86 -16.93
C LEU A 123 9.54 8.10 -17.20
N VAL A 124 9.54 7.15 -18.14
CA VAL A 124 8.36 6.31 -18.42
C VAL A 124 7.93 5.51 -17.21
N SER A 125 8.89 4.91 -16.51
CA SER A 125 8.63 4.19 -15.27
C SER A 125 8.00 5.10 -14.22
N LEU A 126 8.55 6.30 -14.01
CA LEU A 126 8.06 7.25 -13.02
C LEU A 126 6.62 7.72 -13.32
N LEU A 127 6.36 8.12 -14.56
CA LEU A 127 5.03 8.59 -14.98
C LEU A 127 3.99 7.48 -14.91
N SER A 128 4.34 6.28 -15.36
CA SER A 128 3.42 5.13 -15.32
C SER A 128 3.16 4.67 -13.89
N PHE A 129 4.17 4.77 -13.02
CA PHE A 129 3.99 4.54 -11.59
C PHE A 129 2.97 5.50 -10.98
N PHE A 130 3.07 6.81 -11.27
CA PHE A 130 2.07 7.79 -10.80
C PHE A 130 0.67 7.52 -11.36
N ALA A 131 0.57 7.13 -12.63
CA ALA A 131 -0.70 6.74 -13.23
C ALA A 131 -1.31 5.53 -12.52
N GLY A 132 -0.51 4.50 -12.24
CA GLY A 132 -0.93 3.33 -11.47
C GLY A 132 -1.33 3.66 -10.04
N SER A 133 -0.57 4.53 -9.36
CA SER A 133 -0.91 5.02 -8.03
C SER A 133 -2.22 5.77 -8.02
N SER A 134 -2.53 6.56 -9.05
CA SER A 134 -3.78 7.31 -9.16
C SER A 134 -5.02 6.42 -9.23
N ILE A 135 -4.91 5.18 -9.75
CA ILE A 135 -6.00 4.20 -9.70
C ILE A 135 -6.40 3.89 -8.25
N GLY A 136 -5.44 3.97 -7.32
CA GLY A 136 -5.68 3.84 -5.89
C GLY A 136 -6.72 4.82 -5.35
N GLN A 137 -6.93 5.98 -5.97
CA GLN A 137 -7.97 6.94 -5.58
C GLN A 137 -9.36 6.30 -5.55
N LEU A 138 -9.61 5.31 -6.41
CA LEU A 138 -10.88 4.58 -6.45
C LEU A 138 -11.19 3.91 -5.10
N GLY A 139 -10.17 3.47 -4.36
CA GLY A 139 -10.35 2.94 -3.01
C GLY A 139 -10.89 3.95 -1.99
N TYR A 140 -10.79 5.27 -2.21
CA TYR A 140 -11.42 6.28 -1.35
C TYR A 140 -12.94 6.27 -1.50
N ARG A 141 -13.44 6.11 -2.73
CA ARG A 141 -14.88 6.04 -3.03
C ARG A 141 -15.50 4.70 -2.62
N ILE A 142 -14.72 3.63 -2.76
CA ILE A 142 -15.18 2.26 -2.59
C ILE A 142 -15.06 1.78 -1.13
N GLY A 143 -14.02 2.23 -0.43
CA GLY A 143 -13.65 1.74 0.89
C GLY A 143 -12.31 0.99 0.82
N PRO A 144 -11.22 1.53 1.39
CA PRO A 144 -9.86 1.05 1.13
C PRO A 144 -9.56 -0.31 1.75
N LYS A 145 -10.35 -0.74 2.75
CA LYS A 145 -10.21 -2.04 3.45
C LYS A 145 -11.24 -3.07 3.00
N LYS A 146 -12.13 -2.72 2.08
CA LYS A 146 -13.14 -3.64 1.56
C LYS A 146 -12.48 -4.76 0.76
N ARG A 147 -12.83 -6.02 1.01
CA ARG A 147 -12.20 -7.16 0.33
C ARG A 147 -12.39 -7.13 -1.18
N TYR A 148 -13.58 -6.74 -1.66
CA TYR A 148 -13.83 -6.63 -3.09
C TYR A 148 -12.94 -5.57 -3.76
N TRP A 149 -12.61 -4.47 -3.09
CA TRP A 149 -11.64 -3.49 -3.57
C TRP A 149 -10.24 -4.10 -3.68
N LEU A 150 -9.80 -4.80 -2.62
CA LEU A 150 -8.49 -5.42 -2.58
C LEU A 150 -8.34 -6.50 -3.66
N VAL A 151 -9.37 -7.33 -3.84
CA VAL A 151 -9.43 -8.33 -4.93
C VAL A 151 -9.45 -7.65 -6.30
N GLY A 152 -10.22 -6.58 -6.47
CA GLY A 152 -10.26 -5.82 -7.72
C GLY A 152 -8.92 -5.16 -8.07
N ALA A 153 -8.23 -4.62 -7.07
CA ALA A 153 -6.92 -4.00 -7.24
C ALA A 153 -5.84 -5.04 -7.58
N THR A 154 -5.81 -6.19 -6.89
CA THR A 154 -4.87 -7.27 -7.22
C THR A 154 -5.17 -7.90 -8.58
N PHE A 155 -6.45 -8.02 -8.96
CA PHE A 155 -6.83 -8.45 -10.31
C PHE A 155 -6.34 -7.46 -11.38
N THR A 156 -6.50 -6.15 -11.13
CA THR A 156 -6.00 -5.10 -12.04
C THR A 156 -4.47 -5.16 -12.19
N GLN A 157 -3.76 -5.36 -11.08
CA GLN A 157 -2.30 -5.59 -11.09
C GLN A 157 -1.93 -6.82 -11.93
N MET A 158 -2.65 -7.93 -11.77
CA MET A 158 -2.44 -9.14 -12.55
C MET A 158 -2.65 -8.90 -14.05
N VAL A 159 -3.69 -8.14 -14.44
CA VAL A 159 -3.95 -7.80 -15.84
C VAL A 159 -2.81 -6.95 -16.42
N PHE A 160 -2.36 -5.91 -15.71
CA PHE A 160 -1.22 -5.11 -16.16
C PHE A 160 0.06 -5.94 -16.29
N MET A 161 0.32 -6.84 -15.34
CA MET A 161 1.46 -7.76 -15.40
C MET A 161 1.38 -8.70 -16.60
N ALA A 162 0.21 -9.27 -16.88
CA ALA A 162 0.00 -10.14 -18.04
C ALA A 162 0.22 -9.39 -19.36
N ILE A 163 -0.29 -8.15 -19.46
CA ILE A 163 -0.05 -7.29 -20.62
C ILE A 163 1.45 -6.99 -20.77
N ALA A 164 2.14 -6.63 -19.69
CA ALA A 164 3.58 -6.37 -19.72
C ALA A 164 4.38 -7.61 -20.18
N ALA A 165 4.04 -8.79 -19.67
CA ALA A 165 4.69 -10.04 -20.05
C ALA A 165 4.48 -10.35 -21.53
N LEU A 166 3.25 -10.20 -22.04
CA LEU A 166 2.94 -10.41 -23.46
C LEU A 166 3.69 -9.41 -24.36
N ILE A 167 3.64 -8.11 -24.03
CA ILE A 167 4.32 -7.06 -24.79
C ILE A 167 5.83 -7.29 -24.78
N SER A 168 6.41 -7.63 -23.63
CA SER A 168 7.84 -7.94 -23.52
C SER A 168 8.20 -9.16 -24.36
N HIS A 169 7.38 -10.21 -24.36
CA HIS A 169 7.64 -11.42 -25.14
C HIS A 169 7.60 -11.16 -26.66
N TYR A 170 6.64 -10.34 -27.12
CA TYR A 170 6.51 -9.99 -28.54
C TYR A 170 7.32 -8.76 -28.98
N SER A 171 8.07 -8.13 -28.07
CA SER A 171 8.87 -6.94 -28.38
C SER A 171 10.04 -7.22 -29.33
N GLY A 172 10.50 -8.47 -29.39
CA GLY A 172 11.72 -8.86 -30.11
C GLY A 172 12.98 -8.17 -29.57
N GLU A 173 12.95 -7.76 -28.30
CA GLU A 173 14.10 -7.23 -27.56
C GLU A 173 14.53 -8.24 -26.48
N ASP A 174 15.83 -8.29 -26.18
CA ASP A 174 16.36 -9.23 -25.21
C ASP A 174 15.84 -8.94 -23.78
N GLY A 175 15.65 -9.97 -22.96
CA GLY A 175 15.25 -9.79 -21.57
C GLY A 175 16.37 -9.23 -20.66
N LEU A 176 17.58 -9.09 -21.21
CA LEU A 176 18.79 -8.67 -20.49
C LEU A 176 19.43 -7.48 -21.22
N ALA A 177 19.95 -6.52 -20.47
CA ALA A 177 20.79 -5.47 -21.01
C ALA A 177 22.17 -6.01 -21.41
N ASN A 178 22.71 -5.57 -22.54
CA ASN A 178 24.07 -5.92 -22.97
C ASN A 178 25.12 -5.25 -22.10
N SER A 179 24.87 -4.00 -21.70
CA SER A 179 25.76 -3.19 -20.87
C SER A 179 24.99 -2.01 -20.28
N ARG A 180 25.53 -1.35 -19.24
CA ARG A 180 24.92 -0.15 -18.66
C ARG A 180 24.76 1.01 -19.67
N GLY A 181 25.53 1.03 -20.76
CA GLY A 181 25.38 2.02 -21.84
C GLY A 181 24.36 1.64 -22.92
N ASP A 182 23.90 0.40 -22.94
CA ASP A 182 23.02 -0.18 -23.98
C ASP A 182 21.89 -0.99 -23.31
N PRO A 183 20.87 -0.29 -22.77
CA PRO A 183 19.74 -0.97 -22.14
C PRO A 183 18.86 -1.64 -23.19
N SER A 184 18.33 -2.82 -22.87
CA SER A 184 17.23 -3.41 -23.62
C SER A 184 15.92 -2.65 -23.33
N TRP A 185 14.82 -3.03 -24.00
CA TRP A 185 13.52 -2.37 -23.93
C TRP A 185 13.56 -0.90 -24.35
N ALA A 186 14.42 -0.58 -25.32
CA ALA A 186 14.63 0.77 -25.83
C ALA A 186 13.58 1.15 -26.89
N LYS A 187 12.90 0.16 -27.49
CA LYS A 187 11.80 0.36 -28.43
C LYS A 187 10.50 0.68 -27.68
N PRO A 188 9.51 1.29 -28.36
CA PRO A 188 8.22 1.64 -27.74
C PRO A 188 7.51 0.47 -27.08
N MET A 189 7.64 -0.74 -27.63
CA MET A 189 7.04 -1.95 -27.05
C MET A 189 7.66 -2.29 -25.69
N GLY A 190 8.98 -2.39 -25.60
CA GLY A 190 9.66 -2.62 -24.32
C GLY A 190 9.38 -1.51 -23.29
N MET A 191 9.36 -0.24 -23.72
CA MET A 191 8.98 0.88 -22.85
C MET A 191 7.52 0.79 -22.37
N THR A 192 6.61 0.26 -23.19
CA THR A 192 5.22 0.02 -22.80
C THR A 192 5.11 -1.10 -21.78
N ALA A 193 5.88 -2.19 -21.95
CA ALA A 193 5.98 -3.26 -20.96
C ALA A 193 6.49 -2.71 -19.61
N LEU A 194 7.55 -1.91 -19.65
CA LEU A 194 8.08 -1.20 -18.47
C LEU A 194 7.00 -0.32 -17.81
N GLY A 195 6.23 0.43 -18.61
CA GLY A 195 5.15 1.25 -18.11
C GLY A 195 4.08 0.45 -17.35
N PHE A 196 3.63 -0.68 -17.90
CA PHE A 196 2.65 -1.55 -17.22
C PHE A 196 3.22 -2.19 -15.93
N LEU A 197 4.49 -2.59 -15.91
CA LEU A 197 5.15 -3.05 -14.68
C LEU A 197 5.19 -1.94 -13.62
N SER A 198 5.56 -0.72 -14.00
CA SER A 198 5.59 0.43 -13.09
C SER A 198 4.20 0.84 -12.61
N ALA A 199 3.18 0.81 -13.47
CA ALA A 199 1.79 1.06 -13.07
C ALA A 199 1.28 0.01 -12.07
N THR A 200 1.65 -1.26 -12.27
CA THR A 200 1.35 -2.35 -11.32
C THR A 200 1.93 -2.05 -9.93
N MET A 201 3.18 -1.61 -9.88
CA MET A 201 3.85 -1.22 -8.64
C MET A 201 3.23 0.03 -8.01
N GLY A 202 2.83 1.01 -8.81
CA GLY A 202 2.14 2.21 -8.34
C GLY A 202 0.81 1.90 -7.64
N LEU A 203 0.00 1.03 -8.24
CA LEU A 203 -1.26 0.57 -7.64
C LEU A 203 -1.02 -0.27 -6.38
N GLN A 204 0.00 -1.13 -6.38
CA GLN A 204 0.39 -1.92 -5.21
C GLN A 204 0.80 -1.02 -4.04
N GLY A 205 1.58 0.02 -4.28
CA GLY A 205 1.93 1.01 -3.27
C GLY A 205 0.69 1.73 -2.71
N ALA A 206 -0.22 2.17 -3.58
CA ALA A 206 -1.45 2.86 -3.17
C ALA A 206 -2.37 1.99 -2.29
N VAL A 207 -2.48 0.71 -2.60
CA VAL A 207 -3.23 -0.25 -1.76
C VAL A 207 -2.48 -0.55 -0.46
N GLY A 208 -1.16 -0.75 -0.54
CA GLY A 208 -0.31 -1.11 0.59
C GLY A 208 -0.29 -0.05 1.70
N LEU A 209 -0.12 1.23 1.34
CA LEU A 209 -0.09 2.33 2.32
C LEU A 209 -1.37 2.41 3.16
N ARG A 210 -2.53 2.14 2.55
CA ARG A 210 -3.82 2.21 3.22
C ARG A 210 -4.10 1.06 4.17
N LEU A 211 -3.36 -0.03 4.04
CA LEU A 211 -3.44 -1.18 4.92
C LEU A 211 -2.52 -1.03 6.15
N GLY A 212 -1.63 -0.04 6.12
CA GLY A 212 -0.85 0.40 7.29
C GLY A 212 0.13 -0.65 7.79
N THR A 213 0.66 -1.51 6.90
CA THR A 213 1.64 -2.51 7.32
C THR A 213 3.07 -2.00 7.18
N PRO A 214 4.00 -2.45 8.06
CA PRO A 214 5.42 -2.10 7.98
C PRO A 214 6.11 -2.55 6.67
N MET A 215 5.47 -3.42 5.89
CA MET A 215 6.00 -3.89 4.60
C MET A 215 5.60 -2.98 3.44
N ALA A 216 4.60 -2.11 3.61
CA ALA A 216 4.25 -1.08 2.64
C ALA A 216 5.24 0.10 2.64
N THR A 217 6.10 0.20 3.66
CA THR A 217 7.01 1.33 3.91
C THR A 217 8.44 1.12 3.40
N THR A 218 8.70 0.14 2.54
CA THR A 218 10.06 -0.10 1.99
C THR A 218 10.56 1.02 1.08
N VAL A 219 9.75 2.05 0.81
CA VAL A 219 10.11 3.16 -0.09
C VAL A 219 9.56 4.52 0.39
N PRO A 220 10.18 5.17 1.41
CA PRO A 220 9.64 6.37 2.06
C PRO A 220 9.38 7.56 1.12
N LEU A 221 10.28 7.79 0.15
CA LEU A 221 10.06 8.86 -0.82
C LEU A 221 8.90 8.50 -1.76
N THR A 222 8.86 7.24 -2.21
CA THR A 222 7.81 6.77 -3.11
C THR A 222 6.45 6.73 -2.44
N SER A 223 6.37 6.56 -1.11
CA SER A 223 5.10 6.72 -0.39
C SER A 223 4.59 8.15 -0.44
N THR A 224 5.44 9.17 -0.30
CA THR A 224 5.02 10.57 -0.46
C THR A 224 4.47 10.83 -1.86
N TRP A 225 5.10 10.28 -2.90
CA TRP A 225 4.57 10.38 -4.26
C TRP A 225 3.21 9.67 -4.40
N ILE A 226 3.08 8.47 -3.84
CA ILE A 226 1.82 7.74 -3.85
C ILE A 226 0.74 8.57 -3.13
N ASP A 227 1.03 9.16 -1.98
CA ASP A 227 0.08 9.98 -1.22
C ASP A 227 -0.38 11.20 -2.03
N ILE A 228 0.55 11.93 -2.65
CA ILE A 228 0.24 13.06 -3.54
C ILE A 228 -0.67 12.60 -4.69
N PHE A 229 -0.30 11.55 -5.42
CA PHE A 229 -1.08 11.06 -6.56
C PHE A 229 -2.35 10.29 -6.16
N ASN A 230 -2.52 9.95 -4.87
CA ASN A 230 -3.75 9.39 -4.32
C ASN A 230 -4.63 10.43 -3.62
N ASP A 231 -4.20 11.68 -3.54
CA ASP A 231 -4.99 12.75 -2.94
C ASP A 231 -6.25 12.98 -3.79
N PRO A 232 -7.47 12.81 -3.22
CA PRO A 232 -8.71 13.05 -3.94
C PRO A 232 -8.87 14.50 -4.44
N PHE A 233 -8.08 15.44 -3.93
CA PHE A 233 -8.13 16.85 -4.30
C PHE A 233 -7.06 17.27 -5.33
N ILE A 234 -6.10 16.41 -5.69
CA ILE A 234 -5.02 16.81 -6.62
C ILE A 234 -5.53 17.15 -8.03
N PHE A 235 -6.62 16.53 -8.45
CA PHE A 235 -7.28 16.81 -9.73
C PHE A 235 -8.51 17.72 -9.59
N ALA A 236 -8.86 18.10 -8.36
CA ALA A 236 -9.87 19.11 -8.10
C ALA A 236 -9.22 20.49 -8.27
N PHE A 237 -9.14 20.97 -9.51
CA PHE A 237 -8.76 22.35 -9.82
C PHE A 237 -9.82 23.30 -9.25
N ARG A 238 -9.75 23.58 -7.95
CA ARG A 238 -10.58 24.56 -7.26
C ARG A 238 -9.67 25.67 -6.76
N SER A 239 -9.73 26.80 -7.46
CA SER A 239 -9.14 28.06 -7.02
C SER A 239 -9.69 28.42 -5.64
N SER A 240 -8.87 28.30 -4.59
CA SER A 240 -9.12 28.97 -3.32
C SER A 240 -7.91 28.91 -2.39
N ASN A 241 -7.28 30.08 -2.24
CA ASN A 241 -6.11 30.42 -1.41
C ASN A 241 -6.30 30.22 0.11
N LEU A 242 -6.77 29.06 0.60
CA LEU A 242 -7.05 28.90 2.05
C LEU A 242 -6.76 27.53 2.65
N MET A 243 -6.13 26.59 1.94
CA MET A 243 -5.92 25.21 2.45
C MET A 243 -4.49 24.91 2.89
N VAL A 244 -3.59 25.90 2.93
CA VAL A 244 -2.21 25.74 3.42
C VAL A 244 -2.12 25.89 4.95
N TRP A 245 -3.10 26.54 5.58
CA TRP A 245 -3.04 26.83 7.02
C TRP A 245 -3.47 25.67 7.94
N TRP A 246 -4.14 24.65 7.41
CA TRP A 246 -4.65 23.54 8.23
C TRP A 246 -3.62 22.41 8.44
N PHE A 247 -2.60 22.30 7.59
CA PHE A 247 -1.58 21.25 7.71
C PHE A 247 -0.47 21.54 8.75
N PHE A 248 -0.43 22.75 9.33
CA PHE A 248 0.66 23.20 10.21
C PHE A 248 0.27 23.55 11.65
N LEU A 249 -0.95 23.23 12.11
CA LEU A 249 -1.34 23.46 13.51
C LEU A 249 -1.31 22.15 14.30
N PRO A 250 -0.29 21.90 15.15
CA PRO A 250 -0.37 20.88 16.18
C PRO A 250 -1.30 21.39 17.30
N ASN A 251 -2.34 20.61 17.63
CA ASN A 251 -3.13 20.66 18.87
C ASN A 251 -3.58 22.06 19.35
N ALA A 252 -4.71 22.55 18.84
CA ALA A 252 -5.40 23.73 19.39
C ALA A 252 -6.76 23.38 20.07
N GLU A 253 -6.85 22.24 20.76
CA GLU A 253 -8.05 21.85 21.53
C GLU A 253 -7.79 21.59 23.04
N GLN A 254 -6.74 22.18 23.62
CA GLN A 254 -6.44 22.00 25.07
C GLN A 254 -6.21 23.30 25.86
N ILE A 255 -6.37 24.50 25.29
CA ILE A 255 -6.08 25.77 26.02
C ILE A 255 -7.33 26.67 26.09
N GLY A 256 -8.45 26.14 26.59
CA GLY A 256 -9.69 26.93 26.70
C GLY A 256 -10.64 26.55 27.83
N GLN A 257 -10.24 25.67 28.75
CA GLN A 257 -11.14 25.12 29.78
C GLN A 257 -10.62 25.25 31.23
N GLU A 258 -9.55 26.03 31.48
CA GLU A 258 -8.96 26.14 32.83
C GLU A 258 -8.88 27.55 33.41
N GLU A 259 -9.49 28.56 32.78
CA GLU A 259 -9.51 29.94 33.30
C GLU A 259 -10.94 30.48 33.43
N ASN A 260 -11.83 29.74 34.10
CA ASN A 260 -13.00 30.34 34.72
C ASN A 260 -13.64 29.40 35.77
N LYS A 261 -13.14 29.47 37.00
CA LYS A 261 -13.95 29.21 38.21
C LYS A 261 -13.62 30.28 39.26
N PRO A 262 -14.65 30.78 39.98
CA PRO A 262 -14.57 31.96 40.85
C PRO A 262 -13.67 31.76 42.07
#